data_AF-A0A5E5P556-F1
#
_entry.id   AF-A0A5E5P556-F1
#
_cell.length_a   1.000
_cell.length_b   1.000
_cell.length_c   1.000
_cell.angle_alpha   90.00
_cell.angle_beta   90.00
_cell.angle_gamma   90.00
#
_symmetry.space_group_name_H-M   'P 1'
#
loop_
_entity.id
_entity.type
_entity.pdbx_description
1 polymer ?
#
loop_
_entity_poly.entity_id
_entity_poly.type
_entity_poly.pdbx_seq_one_letter_code
_entity_poly.pdbx_strand_id
1 'polypeptide(L)' 'MRLHPLAHTEQSQSPIEIIRAALREAATAPTVFDALDVTGEALRRLADLAKAEVSHG' A
#
# COMPACT_ATOMS: atom_id res chain seq x y z
N MET A 1 29.85 -0.68 -22.61
CA MET A 1 28.58 -0.22 -23.24
C MET A 1 27.44 -0.84 -22.44
N ARG A 2 26.63 0.00 -21.78
CA ARG A 2 25.51 -0.39 -20.89
C ARG A 2 24.42 -1.13 -21.67
N LEU A 3 23.68 -1.99 -20.98
CA LEU A 3 22.23 -1.86 -20.72
C LEU A 3 21.87 -2.83 -19.59
N HIS A 4 21.86 -2.35 -18.34
CA HIS A 4 21.09 -2.98 -17.28
C HIS A 4 19.62 -2.70 -17.57
N PRO A 5 18.71 -3.69 -17.53
CA PRO A 5 17.30 -3.39 -17.68
C PRO A 5 16.88 -2.51 -16.50
N LEU A 6 16.51 -1.27 -16.80
CA LEU A 6 15.67 -0.45 -15.93
C LEU A 6 14.25 -1.06 -16.00
N ALA A 7 14.08 -2.25 -15.40
CA ALA A 7 12.81 -2.94 -15.30
C ALA A 7 12.84 -3.57 -13.91
N HIS A 8 12.32 -2.96 -12.85
CA HIS A 8 10.92 -2.61 -12.71
C HIS A 8 10.79 -1.65 -11.51
N THR A 9 10.86 -0.34 -11.75
CA THR A 9 10.42 0.69 -10.79
C THR A 9 8.88 0.79 -10.77
N GLU A 10 8.22 -0.36 -10.79
CA GLU A 10 6.80 -0.50 -10.48
C GLU A 10 6.69 -1.58 -9.40
N GLN A 11 7.40 -1.38 -8.29
CA GLN A 11 6.99 -2.05 -7.06
C GLN A 11 5.66 -1.41 -6.65
N SER A 12 4.57 -1.84 -7.30
CA SER A 12 3.24 -1.80 -6.69
C SER A 12 3.44 -2.27 -5.27
N GLN A 13 3.28 -1.36 -4.30
CA GLN A 13 3.53 -1.68 -2.91
C GLN A 13 2.72 -2.93 -2.61
N SER A 14 3.41 -4.02 -2.26
CA SER A 14 2.71 -5.28 -2.01
C SER A 14 1.64 -5.05 -0.94
N PRO A 15 0.48 -5.71 -1.03
CA PRO A 15 -0.59 -5.56 -0.04
C PRO A 15 -0.10 -5.65 1.41
N ILE A 16 0.88 -6.53 1.66
CA ILE A 16 1.50 -6.71 2.98
C ILE A 16 2.29 -5.48 3.44
N GLU A 17 3.00 -4.80 2.55
CA GLU A 17 3.74 -3.58 2.90
C GLU A 17 2.80 -2.42 3.20
N ILE A 18 1.66 -2.32 2.49
CA ILE A 18 0.60 -1.34 2.80
C ILE A 18 0.05 -1.58 4.21
N ILE A 19 -0.29 -2.84 4.53
CA ILE A 19 -0.80 -3.22 5.85
C ILE A 19 0.24 -2.92 6.94
N ARG A 20 1.49 -3.30 6.75
CA ARG A 20 2.55 -3.08 7.74
C ARG A 20 2.82 -1.59 7.99
N ALA A 21 2.84 -0.78 6.93
CA ALA A 21 3.00 0.66 7.06
C ALA A 21 1.86 1.28 7.87
N ALA A 22 0.61 0.95 7.52
CA ALA A 22 -0.58 1.43 8.21
C ALA A 22 -0.61 1.03 9.68
N LEU A 23 -0.26 -0.22 10.01
CA LEU A 23 -0.23 -0.70 11.39
C LEU A 23 0.84 0.02 12.22
N ARG A 24 2.02 0.30 11.66
CA ARG A 24 3.08 1.04 12.36
C ARG A 24 2.66 2.48 12.64
N GLU A 25 2.07 3.14 11.64
CA GLU A 25 1.61 4.53 11.77
C GLU A 25 0.45 4.63 12.76
N ALA A 26 -0.55 3.74 12.66
CA ALA A 26 -1.68 3.66 13.59
C ALA A 26 -1.25 3.36 15.03
N ALA A 27 -0.21 2.53 15.24
CA ALA A 27 0.30 2.22 16.57
C ALA A 27 0.93 3.42 17.29
N THR A 28 1.35 4.44 16.54
CA THR A 28 1.93 5.68 17.08
C THR A 28 0.99 6.88 16.99
N ALA A 29 -0.25 6.68 16.54
CA ALA A 29 -1.19 7.75 16.31
C ALA A 29 -1.65 8.38 17.65
N PRO A 30 -1.81 9.72 17.70
CA PRO A 30 -2.10 10.43 18.95
C PRO A 30 -3.53 10.21 19.45
N THR A 31 -4.46 9.85 18.56
CA THR A 31 -5.82 9.46 18.93
C THR A 31 -6.26 8.21 18.19
N VAL A 32 -7.31 7.56 18.71
CA VAL A 32 -7.96 6.43 18.04
C VAL A 32 -8.55 6.85 16.69
N PHE A 33 -9.01 8.10 16.56
CA PHE A 33 -9.54 8.60 15.29
C PHE A 33 -8.45 8.71 14.22
N ASP A 34 -7.27 9.21 14.58
CA ASP A 34 -6.13 9.26 13.66
C ASP A 34 -5.70 7.85 13.21
N ALA A 35 -5.69 6.88 14.14
CA ALA A 35 -5.42 5.47 13.81
C ALA A 35 -6.47 4.89 12.84
N LEU A 36 -7.74 5.23 13.03
CA LEU A 36 -8.82 4.80 12.14
C LEU A 36 -8.68 5.42 10.74
N ASP A 37 -8.33 6.70 10.64
CA ASP A 37 -8.11 7.36 9.35
C ASP A 37 -6.95 6.73 8.57
N VAL A 38 -5.82 6.45 9.26
CA VAL A 38 -4.65 5.77 8.68
C VAL A 38 -5.02 4.37 8.17
N THR A 39 -5.73 3.58 8.98
CA THR A 39 -6.15 2.24 8.57
C THR A 39 -7.19 2.27 7.44
N GLY A 40 -8.10 3.25 7.45
CA GLY A 40 -9.09 3.45 6.39
C GLY A 40 -8.46 3.77 5.04
N GLU A 41 -7.47 4.67 5.01
CA GLU A 41 -6.71 4.97 3.79
C GLU A 41 -5.95 3.75 3.27
N ALA A 42 -5.38 2.94 4.16
CA ALA A 42 -4.71 1.70 3.76
C ALA A 42 -5.69 0.70 3.13
N LEU A 43 -6.89 0.52 3.72
CA LEU A 43 -7.94 -0.32 3.16
C LEU A 43 -8.42 0.17 1.80
N ARG A 44 -8.52 1.50 1.60
CA ARG A 44 -8.87 2.09 0.31
C ARG A 44 -7.86 1.70 -0.77
N ARG A 45 -6.56 1.82 -0.48
CA ARG A 45 -5.48 1.43 -1.42
C ARG A 45 -5.50 -0.06 -1.74
N LEU A 46 -5.75 -0.90 -0.74
CA LEU A 46 -5.89 -2.35 -0.95
C LEU A 46 -7.09 -2.69 -1.84
N ALA A 47 -8.22 -2.00 -1.66
CA ALA A 47 -9.39 -2.18 -2.51
C ALA A 47 -9.12 -1.76 -3.95
N ASP A 48 -8.36 -0.69 -4.17
CA ASP A 48 -7.97 -0.25 -5.51
C ASP A 48 -7.04 -1.25 -6.19
N LEU A 49 -6.08 -1.84 -5.46
CA LEU A 49 -5.25 -2.94 -5.96
C LEU A 49 -6.10 -4.16 -6.34
N ALA A 50 -7.01 -4.59 -5.47
CA ALA A 50 -7.89 -5.74 -5.74
C ALA A 50 -8.77 -5.50 -6.97
N LYS A 51 -9.30 -4.29 -7.16
CA LYS A 51 -10.05 -3.92 -8.37
C LYS A 51 -9.19 -3.96 -9.63
N ALA A 52 -7.94 -3.49 -9.54
CA ALA A 52 -7.01 -3.54 -10.65
C ALA A 52 -6.72 -5.00 -11.05
N GLU A 53 -6.44 -5.88 -10.07
CA GLU A 53 -6.22 -7.31 -10.32
C GLU A 53 -7.40 -7.99 -11.02
N VAL A 54 -8.64 -7.71 -10.59
CA VAL A 54 -9.86 -8.23 -11.24
C VAL A 54 -10.05 -7.68 -12.66
N SER A 55 -9.64 -6.44 -12.91
CA SER A 55 -9.80 -5.79 -14.23
C SER A 55 -8.75 -6.25 -15.25
N HIS A 56 -7.61 -6.77 -14.78
CA HIS A 56 -6.52 -7.28 -15.62
C HIS A 56 -6.56 -8.81 -15.82
N GLY A 57 -7.46 -9.52 -15.11
CA GLY A 57 -7.66 -10.96 -15.19
C GLY A 57 -8.65 -11.42 -16.26
#